data_AF-A0A1F4NS72-F1
#
_entry.id   AF-A0A1F4NS72-F1
#
_cell.length_a   1.000
_cell.length_b   1.000
_cell.length_c   1.000
_cell.angle_alpha   90.00
_cell.angle_beta   90.00
_cell.angle_gamma   90.00
#
_symmetry.space_group_name_H-M   'P 1'
#
loop_
_entity.id
_entity.type
_entity.pdbx_description
1 polymer ?
#
loop_
_entity_poly.entity_id
_entity_poly.type
_entity_poly.pdbx_seq_one_letter_code
_entity_poly.pdbx_strand_id
1 'polypeptide(L)' 'MRPVVLPGETLHIKLVQTGKDKDQGVGYLDDGTMVVVEGGQRFIGKEIEVSVTRVFQTIAGKMIFAVPGDRQYTNQHR' A
#
# COMPACT_ATOMS: atom_id res chain seq x y z
N MET A 1 10.02 -14.30 13.40
CA MET A 1 9.56 -12.92 13.68
C MET A 1 8.67 -12.51 12.52
N ARG A 2 7.39 -12.16 12.74
CA ARG A 2 6.53 -11.67 11.64
C ARG A 2 6.91 -10.21 11.37
N PRO A 3 7.16 -9.80 10.12
CA PRO A 3 7.47 -8.42 9.81
C PRO A 3 6.31 -7.54 10.29
N VAL A 4 6.62 -6.62 11.20
CA VAL A 4 5.65 -5.65 11.68
C VAL A 4 5.81 -4.46 10.75
N VAL A 5 4.84 -4.27 9.84
CA VAL A 5 4.77 -3.04 9.07
C VAL A 5 4.51 -1.88 10.02
N LEU A 6 5.34 -0.84 9.95
CA LEU A 6 5.22 0.38 10.76
C LEU A 6 4.90 1.60 9.89
N PRO A 7 4.23 2.63 10.45
CA PRO A 7 4.12 3.93 9.79
C PRO A 7 5.49 4.48 9.40
N GLY A 8 5.61 4.99 8.18
CA GLY A 8 6.86 5.51 7.60
C GLY A 8 7.64 4.50 6.76
N GLU A 9 7.33 3.20 6.85
CA GLU A 9 7.95 2.20 5.98
C GLU A 9 7.36 2.26 4.56
N THR A 10 8.16 1.84 3.57
CA THR A 10 7.70 1.63 2.20
C THR A 10 7.41 0.16 1.93
N LEU A 11 6.41 -0.09 1.09
CA LEU A 11 5.99 -1.42 0.67
C LEU A 11 5.81 -1.45 -0.84
N HIS A 12 6.15 -2.56 -1.47
CA HIS A 12 5.75 -2.83 -2.85
C HIS A 12 4.45 -3.63 -2.83
N ILE A 13 3.44 -3.13 -3.53
CA ILE A 13 2.14 -3.79 -3.57
C ILE A 13 1.47 -3.65 -4.92
N LYS A 14 0.87 -4.77 -5.36
CA LYS A 14 -0.03 -4.78 -6.51
C LYS A 14 -1.41 -4.31 -6.10
N LEU A 15 -1.90 -3.25 -6.74
CA LEU A 15 -3.28 -2.82 -6.55
C LEU A 15 -4.20 -3.67 -7.41
N VAL A 16 -5.13 -4.35 -6.77
CA VAL A 16 -5.99 -5.36 -7.41
C VAL A 16 -7.34 -4.77 -7.77
N GLN A 17 -7.85 -3.85 -6.95
CA GLN A 17 -9.19 -3.28 -7.12
C GLN A 17 -9.28 -1.85 -6.60
N THR A 18 -10.33 -1.13 -7.01
CA THR A 18 -10.67 0.18 -6.43
C THR A 18 -11.13 0.04 -4.98
N GLY A 19 -10.79 1.03 -4.16
CA GLY A 19 -11.26 1.11 -2.77
C GLY A 19 -12.68 1.63 -2.65
N LYS A 20 -13.10 1.92 -1.42
CA LYS A 20 -14.44 2.43 -1.13
C LYS A 20 -14.61 3.86 -1.63
N ASP A 21 -13.59 4.69 -1.43
CA ASP A 21 -13.58 6.07 -1.92
C ASP A 21 -12.99 6.12 -3.34
N LYS A 22 -13.47 7.08 -4.15
CA LYS A 22 -13.15 7.15 -5.60
C LYS A 22 -11.64 7.12 -5.88
N ASP A 23 -10.83 7.74 -5.03
CA ASP A 23 -9.39 7.85 -5.27
C ASP A 23 -8.58 6.68 -4.69
N GLN A 24 -9.22 5.72 -4.02
CA GLN A 24 -8.53 4.62 -3.37
C GLN A 24 -8.25 3.46 -4.32
N GLY A 25 -7.12 2.81 -4.09
CA GLY A 25 -6.87 1.45 -4.55
C GLY A 25 -6.65 0.52 -3.37
N VAL A 26 -6.89 -0.77 -3.58
CA VAL A 26 -6.72 -1.81 -2.57
C VAL A 26 -5.83 -2.91 -3.12
N GLY A 27 -4.84 -3.30 -2.31
CA GLY A 27 -4.02 -4.47 -2.50
C GLY A 27 -4.00 -5.33 -1.24
N TYR A 28 -3.34 -6.48 -1.34
CA TYR A 28 -3.18 -7.40 -0.22
C TYR A 28 -1.72 -7.81 -0.12
N LEU A 29 -1.23 -7.97 1.12
CA LEU A 29 0.02 -8.67 1.39
C LEU A 29 -0.22 -10.19 1.37
N ASP A 30 0.87 -10.96 1.32
CA ASP A 30 0.82 -12.43 1.27
C ASP A 30 0.13 -13.07 2.47
N ASP A 31 0.10 -12.39 3.61
CA ASP A 31 -0.58 -12.84 4.83
C ASP A 31 -2.08 -12.47 4.88
N GLY A 32 -2.61 -11.87 3.82
CA GLY A 32 -3.99 -11.41 3.71
C GLY A 32 -4.25 -10.04 4.31
N THR A 33 -3.23 -9.35 4.84
CA THR A 33 -3.37 -7.96 5.31
C THR A 33 -3.82 -7.06 4.17
N MET A 34 -4.95 -6.38 4.36
CA MET A 34 -5.48 -5.44 3.37
C MET A 34 -4.74 -4.11 3.44
N VAL A 35 -4.30 -3.62 2.29
CA VAL A 35 -3.62 -2.32 2.16
C VAL A 35 -4.48 -1.39 1.30
N VAL A 36 -4.93 -0.30 1.91
CA VAL A 36 -5.72 0.75 1.27
C VAL A 36 -4.78 1.90 0.91
N VAL A 37 -4.74 2.26 -0.37
CA VAL A 37 -3.82 3.27 -0.92
C VAL A 37 -4.61 4.46 -1.42
N GLU A 38 -4.50 5.59 -0.74
CA GLU A 38 -5.11 6.86 -1.15
C GLU A 38 -4.41 7.41 -2.40
N GLY A 39 -5.17 7.81 -3.42
CA GLY A 39 -4.61 8.16 -4.74
C GLY A 39 -4.14 6.94 -5.56
N GLY A 40 -4.48 5.73 -5.09
CA GLY A 40 -4.12 4.44 -5.68
C GLY A 40 -4.96 4.06 -6.92
N GLN A 41 -6.12 4.67 -7.14
CA GLN A 41 -7.05 4.26 -8.22
C GLN A 41 -6.38 4.24 -9.61
N ARG A 42 -5.54 5.22 -9.93
CA ARG A 42 -4.82 5.28 -11.22
C ARG A 42 -3.75 4.21 -11.42
N PHE A 43 -3.48 3.42 -10.38
CA PHE A 43 -2.48 2.36 -10.37
C PHE A 43 -3.10 0.96 -10.25
N ILE A 44 -4.43 0.81 -10.39
CA ILE A 44 -5.05 -0.53 -10.43
C ILE A 44 -4.42 -1.39 -11.53
N GLY A 45 -4.11 -2.63 -11.19
CA GLY A 45 -3.41 -3.61 -12.04
C GLY A 45 -1.89 -3.49 -12.02
N LYS A 46 -1.33 -2.44 -11.40
CA LYS A 46 0.11 -2.18 -11.32
C LYS A 46 0.65 -2.50 -9.93
N GLU A 47 1.91 -2.88 -9.90
CA GLU A 47 2.71 -2.95 -8.69
C GLU A 47 3.41 -1.61 -8.49
N ILE A 48 3.23 -1.00 -7.32
CA ILE A 48 3.80 0.30 -6.98
C ILE A 48 4.41 0.28 -5.57
N GLU A 49 5.42 1.11 -5.36
CA GLU A 49 5.87 1.44 -4.02
C GLU A 49 4.87 2.39 -3.36
N VAL A 50 4.55 2.13 -2.10
CA VAL A 50 3.67 2.95 -1.26
C VAL A 50 4.32 3.22 0.08
N SER A 51 4.08 4.40 0.65
CA SER A 51 4.50 4.74 2.01
C SER A 51 3.34 4.54 2.98
N VAL A 52 3.60 3.76 4.03
CA VAL A 52 2.60 3.42 5.06
C VAL A 52 2.35 4.65 5.92
N THR A 53 1.10 5.10 5.95
CA THR A 53 0.68 6.24 6.77
C THR A 53 0.14 5.77 8.12
N ARG A 54 -0.64 4.68 8.15
CA ARG A 54 -1.28 4.18 9.37
C ARG A 54 -1.48 2.66 9.32
N VAL A 55 -1.45 2.03 10.48
CA VAL A 55 -1.77 0.61 10.64
C VAL A 55 -2.90 0.48 11.67
N PHE A 56 -3.98 -0.19 11.28
CA PHE A 56 -5.13 -0.48 12.13
C PHE A 56 -5.21 -1.98 12.40
N GLN A 57 -5.37 -2.34 13.66
CA GLN A 57 -5.77 -3.69 14.03
C GLN A 57 -7.29 -3.74 14.13
N THR A 58 -7.93 -4.59 13.34
CA THR A 58 -9.36 -4.88 13.43
C THR A 58 -9.57 -6.31 13.95
N ILE A 59 -10.82 -6.63 14.34
CA ILE A 59 -11.23 -7.99 14.69
C ILE A 59 -11.04 -9.00 13.54
N ALA A 60 -11.14 -8.55 12.28
CA ALA A 60 -10.98 -9.40 11.11
C ALA A 60 -9.51 -9.55 10.65
N GLY A 61 -8.60 -8.76 11.22
CA GLY A 61 -7.19 -8.76 10.84
C GLY A 61 -6.56 -7.38 10.83
N LYS A 62 -5.34 -7.30 10.29
CA LYS A 62 -4.60 -6.05 10.14
C LYS A 62 -5.06 -5.34 8.85
N MET A 63 -5.19 -4.02 8.93
CA MET A 63 -5.45 -3.15 7.79
C MET A 63 -4.38 -2.06 7.77
N ILE A 64 -3.81 -1.78 6.61
CA ILE A 64 -2.77 -0.78 6.42
C ILE A 64 -3.31 0.31 5.50
N PHE A 65 -3.03 1.56 5.83
CA PHE A 65 -3.28 2.71 4.97
C PHE A 65 -1.96 3.27 4.49
N ALA A 66 -1.90 3.63 3.22
CA ALA A 66 -0.70 4.11 2.56
C ALA A 66 -1.03 5.13 1.47
N VAL A 67 0.01 5.79 0.97
CA VAL A 67 -0.03 6.68 -0.20
C VAL A 67 1.04 6.23 -1.21
N PRO A 68 0.87 6.48 -2.52
CA PRO A 68 1.91 6.21 -3.50
C PRO A 68 3.24 6.84 -3.06
N GLY A 69 4.31 6.05 -3.11
CA GLY A 69 5.66 6.55 -2.83
C GLY A 69 5.97 7.69 -3.78
N ASP A 70 6.49 8.79 -3.24
CA ASP A 70 6.82 9.94 -4.06
C ASP A 70 7.95 9.53 -5.01
N ARG A 71 7.72 9.74 -6.31
CA ARG A 71 8.54 9.22 -7.40
C ARG A 71 9.87 9.98 -7.47
N GLN A 72 10.78 9.76 -6.51
CA GLN A 72 12.10 10.40 -6.48
C GLN A 72 13.30 9.43 -6.37
N TYR A 73 13.12 8.11 -6.50
CA TYR A 73 14.24 7.14 -6.47
C TYR A 73 14.41 6.30 -7.75
N THR A 74 14.30 6.91 -8.92
CA THR A 74 14.98 6.40 -10.14
C THR A 74 15.67 7.55 -10.87
N ASN A 75 16.64 8.15 -10.19
CA ASN A 75 17.89 8.57 -10.80
C ASN A 75 19.00 7.76 -10.12
N GLN A 76 20.02 7.36 -10.89
CA GLN A 76 21.10 6.40 -10.57
C GLN A 76 20.66 4.91 -10.60
N HIS A 77 21.07 4.02 -11.50
CA HIS A 77 22.26 3.94 -12.34
C HIS A 77 21.97 3.31 -13.71
N ARG A 78 22.63 3.88 -14.73
CA ARG A 78 23.02 3.19 -15.97
C ARG A 78 23.96 2.03 -15.64
#